data_AF-F3ZYS8-F1
#
_entry.id   AF-F3ZYS8-F1
#
_cell.length_a   1.000
_cell.length_b   1.000
_cell.length_c   1.000
_cell.angle_alpha   90.00
_cell.angle_beta   90.00
_cell.angle_gamma   90.00
#
_symmetry.space_group_name_H-M   'P 1'
#
loop_
_entity.id
_entity.type
_entity.pdbx_description
1 polymer ?
#
loop_
_entity_poly.entity_id
_entity_poly.type
_entity_poly.pdbx_seq_one_letter_code
_entity_poly.pdbx_strand_id
1 'polypeptide(L)'
;MRKSLVAIIIAIAFITLSTNTALMAPDSSMQQQTGDASAMQNPVPSGMELVAENEFLAMYFNPVTTEVAIKDKKSGHIWYTNPPDREQDAIATGANKGKLGSQLSITYYTPTAQQQQMDNYNDSIAHNQFKVSKIDDGIKIVYMRSSTKF
;
A
#
# COMPACT_ATOMS: atom_id res chain seq x y z
N MET A 1 -18.80 -46.97 -33.69
CA MET A 1 -20.12 -46.60 -33.12
C MET A 1 -20.00 -45.20 -32.51
N ARG A 2 -20.88 -44.28 -32.95
CA ARG A 2 -21.04 -42.87 -32.53
C ARG A 2 -21.45 -42.73 -31.06
N LYS A 3 -21.08 -41.60 -30.41
CA LYS A 3 -21.95 -40.49 -29.92
C LYS A 3 -21.07 -39.22 -29.74
N SER A 4 -21.13 -38.23 -30.64
CA SER A 4 -21.91 -36.95 -30.61
C SER A 4 -21.20 -35.83 -29.80
N LEU A 5 -20.54 -34.83 -30.42
CA LEU A 5 -20.99 -33.55 -31.03
C LEU A 5 -21.39 -32.45 -30.03
N VAL A 6 -20.69 -31.29 -30.08
CA VAL A 6 -21.12 -29.85 -30.15
C VAL A 6 -19.84 -29.01 -29.98
N ALA A 7 -19.16 -28.51 -31.03
CA ALA A 7 -19.43 -27.35 -31.90
C ALA A 7 -19.28 -25.96 -31.22
N ILE A 8 -18.13 -25.30 -31.42
CA ILE A 8 -18.03 -23.82 -31.44
C ILE A 8 -17.24 -23.41 -32.68
N ILE A 9 -17.93 -22.64 -33.52
CA ILE A 9 -17.47 -22.06 -34.77
C ILE A 9 -16.76 -20.75 -34.43
N ILE A 10 -15.51 -20.59 -34.86
CA ILE A 10 -14.85 -19.27 -34.94
C ILE A 10 -14.30 -19.13 -36.34
N ALA A 11 -14.90 -18.23 -37.11
CA ALA A 11 -14.30 -17.74 -38.34
C ALA A 11 -14.73 -16.31 -38.64
N ILE A 12 -13.71 -15.52 -38.98
CA ILE A 12 -13.67 -14.41 -39.94
C ILE A 12 -13.37 -13.03 -39.33
N ALA A 13 -12.16 -12.58 -39.70
CA ALA A 13 -11.65 -11.23 -39.58
C ALA A 13 -12.32 -10.29 -40.58
N PHE A 14 -12.52 -9.02 -40.18
CA PHE A 14 -12.65 -7.90 -41.11
C PHE A 14 -11.81 -6.73 -40.59
N ILE A 15 -10.74 -6.44 -41.32
CA ILE A 15 -9.96 -5.21 -41.22
C ILE A 15 -10.72 -4.16 -42.03
N THR A 16 -11.00 -3.01 -41.43
CA THR A 16 -11.31 -1.79 -42.19
C THR A 16 -10.44 -0.67 -41.70
N LEU A 17 -9.50 -0.27 -42.57
CA LEU A 17 -8.66 0.91 -42.44
C LEU A 17 -9.41 2.08 -43.09
N SER A 18 -9.90 3.04 -42.30
CA SER A 18 -10.50 4.26 -42.87
C SER A 18 -9.47 5.37 -42.88
N THR A 19 -9.03 5.77 -44.07
CA THR A 19 -8.25 7.00 -44.29
C THR A 19 -9.21 8.19 -44.33
N ASN A 20 -9.06 9.13 -43.38
CA ASN A 20 -9.68 10.45 -43.49
C ASN A 20 -8.62 11.47 -43.90
N THR A 21 -8.65 11.86 -45.17
CA THR A 21 -8.06 13.09 -45.66
C THR A 21 -9.16 14.15 -45.70
N ALA A 22 -9.10 15.10 -44.77
CA ALA A 22 -9.91 16.32 -44.83
C ALA A 22 -8.96 17.53 -44.80
N LEU A 23 -9.18 18.41 -45.77
CA LEU A 23 -8.40 19.60 -46.10
C LEU A 23 -8.48 20.69 -45.01
N MET A 24 -7.43 21.49 -44.93
CA MET A 24 -7.30 22.69 -44.10
C MET A 24 -8.38 23.74 -44.43
N ALA A 25 -9.01 24.28 -43.39
CA ALA A 25 -9.43 25.67 -43.29
C ALA A 25 -9.14 26.16 -41.86
N PRO A 26 -8.58 27.37 -41.66
CA PRO A 26 -8.33 27.92 -40.34
C PRO A 26 -9.58 28.67 -39.85
N ASP A 27 -9.89 28.58 -38.56
CA ASP A 27 -10.09 29.72 -37.64
C ASP A 27 -10.85 29.31 -36.36
N SER A 28 -10.36 29.84 -35.24
CA SER A 28 -11.08 30.11 -33.98
C SER A 28 -11.69 28.97 -33.16
N SER A 29 -10.95 28.50 -32.16
CA SER A 29 -11.25 28.80 -30.73
C SER A 29 -10.33 28.02 -29.81
N MET A 30 -9.80 28.71 -28.80
CA MET A 30 -9.05 28.11 -27.71
C MET A 30 -9.94 27.12 -26.95
N GLN A 31 -9.54 25.86 -26.91
CA GLN A 31 -9.81 25.01 -25.75
C GLN A 31 -8.48 24.73 -25.10
N GLN A 32 -8.11 25.65 -24.21
CA GLN A 32 -7.14 25.40 -23.16
C GLN A 32 -7.71 24.23 -22.37
N GLN A 33 -7.18 23.04 -22.65
CA GLN A 33 -7.48 21.84 -21.89
C GLN A 33 -6.84 22.04 -20.51
N THR A 34 -7.53 22.80 -19.65
CA THR A 34 -7.32 22.75 -18.21
C THR A 34 -7.74 21.37 -17.80
N GLY A 35 -6.79 20.43 -17.94
CA GLY A 35 -6.85 19.20 -17.20
C GLY A 35 -6.89 19.60 -15.75
N ASP A 36 -8.07 19.55 -15.15
CA ASP A 36 -8.21 19.34 -13.73
C ASP A 36 -7.49 18.03 -13.46
N ALA A 37 -6.18 18.13 -13.21
CA ALA A 37 -5.49 17.23 -12.32
C ALA A 37 -6.14 17.46 -10.96
N SER A 38 -7.35 16.89 -10.82
CA SER A 38 -7.90 16.49 -9.54
C SER A 38 -6.76 15.71 -8.92
N ALA A 39 -6.00 16.37 -8.05
CA ALA A 39 -4.96 15.72 -7.28
C ALA A 39 -5.60 14.43 -6.80
N MET A 40 -5.07 13.28 -7.26
CA MET A 40 -5.57 11.98 -6.83
C MET A 40 -5.41 11.99 -5.31
N GLN A 41 -6.50 12.34 -4.62
CA GLN A 41 -6.54 12.34 -3.17
C GLN A 41 -6.57 10.87 -2.83
N ASN A 42 -5.40 10.27 -2.72
CA ASN A 42 -5.29 8.94 -2.18
C ASN A 42 -5.92 9.03 -0.79
N PRO A 43 -7.02 8.29 -0.53
CA PRO A 43 -7.64 8.32 0.78
C PRO A 43 -6.64 7.74 1.77
N VAL A 44 -6.55 8.35 2.95
CA VAL A 44 -5.81 7.75 4.06
C VAL A 44 -6.42 6.37 4.34
N PRO A 45 -5.62 5.30 4.48
CA PRO A 45 -6.11 3.96 4.75
C PRO A 45 -7.04 3.93 5.96
N SER A 46 -8.07 3.10 5.87
CA SER A 46 -9.03 2.91 6.95
C SER A 46 -8.34 2.45 8.24
N GLY A 47 -8.79 2.99 9.38
CA GLY A 47 -8.27 2.62 10.70
C GLY A 47 -7.04 3.42 11.15
N MET A 48 -6.60 4.43 10.38
CA MET A 48 -5.57 5.36 10.82
C MET A 48 -6.16 6.64 11.45
N GLU A 49 -5.52 7.14 12.51
CA GLU A 49 -5.84 8.38 13.22
C GLU A 49 -4.78 9.45 12.97
N LEU A 50 -5.17 10.72 12.85
CA LEU A 50 -4.23 11.85 12.78
C LEU A 50 -3.56 12.03 14.15
N VAL A 51 -2.22 11.95 14.18
CA VAL A 51 -1.43 12.03 15.42
C VAL A 51 -0.50 13.24 15.50
N ALA A 52 -0.12 13.82 14.36
CA ALA A 52 0.60 15.09 14.30
C ALA A 52 0.33 15.80 12.98
N GLU A 53 0.43 17.12 12.95
CA GLU A 53 0.22 17.91 11.75
C GLU A 53 1.05 19.20 11.83
N ASN A 54 1.57 19.64 10.68
CA ASN A 54 2.15 20.96 10.52
C ASN A 54 1.59 21.66 9.26
N GLU A 55 2.22 22.77 8.84
CA GLU A 55 1.80 23.53 7.65
C GLU A 55 1.75 22.66 6.39
N PHE A 56 2.68 21.71 6.25
CA PHE A 56 2.91 20.96 5.01
C PHE A 56 2.46 19.49 5.08
N LEU A 57 2.54 18.87 6.25
CA LEU A 57 2.40 17.42 6.43
C LEU A 57 1.37 17.07 7.49
N ALA A 58 0.65 15.98 7.26
CA ALA A 58 -0.24 15.35 8.25
C ALA A 58 0.21 13.89 8.47
N MET A 59 0.49 13.53 9.72
CA MET A 59 0.90 12.19 10.12
C MET A 59 -0.27 11.40 10.69
N TYR A 60 -0.52 10.25 10.07
CA TYR A 60 -1.56 9.30 10.45
C TYR A 60 -0.93 8.02 11.00
N PHE A 61 -1.60 7.40 11.97
CA PHE A 61 -1.12 6.23 12.69
C PHE A 61 -2.21 5.18 12.83
N ASN A 62 -1.90 3.91 12.62
CA ASN A 62 -2.82 2.81 12.92
C ASN A 62 -2.54 2.27 14.34
N PRO A 63 -3.46 2.42 15.30
CA PRO A 63 -3.23 1.97 16.68
C PRO A 63 -3.24 0.44 16.84
N VAL A 64 -3.70 -0.30 15.83
CA VAL A 64 -3.74 -1.77 15.82
C VAL A 64 -2.48 -2.34 15.17
N THR A 65 -2.07 -1.81 14.02
CA THR A 65 -0.96 -2.36 13.22
C THR A 65 0.36 -1.61 13.42
N THR A 66 0.34 -0.50 14.15
CA THR A 66 1.47 0.41 14.39
C THR A 66 2.04 1.09 13.13
N GLU A 67 1.34 1.00 12.01
CA GLU A 67 1.73 1.61 10.74
C GLU A 67 1.57 3.13 10.78
N VAL A 68 2.40 3.82 10.00
CA VAL A 68 2.34 5.28 9.86
C VAL A 68 2.17 5.63 8.39
N ALA A 69 1.36 6.65 8.13
CA ALA A 69 1.23 7.27 6.83
C ALA A 69 1.43 8.78 6.94
N ILE A 70 2.20 9.37 6.03
CA ILE A 70 2.43 10.82 5.96
C ILE A 70 1.76 11.36 4.70
N LYS A 71 0.83 12.29 4.86
CA LYS A 71 0.18 12.98 3.76
C LYS A 71 0.82 14.34 3.54
N ASP A 72 1.28 14.59 2.32
CA ASP A 72 1.63 15.94 1.86
C ASP A 72 0.34 16.72 1.56
N LYS A 73 0.13 17.83 2.26
CA LYS A 73 -1.12 18.61 2.18
C LYS A 73 -1.28 19.34 0.85
N LYS A 74 -0.16 19.67 0.19
CA LYS A 74 -0.16 20.41 -1.08
C LYS A 74 -0.54 19.52 -2.25
N SER A 75 0.12 18.38 -2.40
CA SER A 75 -0.09 17.44 -3.51
C SER A 75 -1.16 16.39 -3.22
N GLY A 76 -1.48 16.14 -1.95
CA GLY A 76 -2.36 15.05 -1.54
C GLY A 76 -1.67 13.68 -1.56
N HIS A 77 -0.39 13.60 -1.93
CA HIS A 77 0.37 12.35 -1.94
C HIS A 77 0.53 11.78 -0.53
N ILE A 78 0.55 10.45 -0.42
CA ILE A 78 0.71 9.76 0.86
C ILE A 78 1.87 8.78 0.77
N TRP A 79 2.80 8.91 1.72
CA TRP A 79 3.86 7.94 1.97
C TRP A 79 3.43 6.99 3.07
N TYR A 80 3.73 5.71 2.91
CA TYR A 80 3.37 4.65 3.85
C TYR A 80 4.64 3.98 4.38
N THR A 81 4.65 3.60 5.65
CA THR A 81 5.73 2.74 6.20
C THR A 81 5.67 1.32 5.64
N ASN A 82 4.48 0.88 5.23
CA ASN A 82 4.17 -0.49 4.83
C ASN A 82 3.27 -0.50 3.59
N PRO A 83 3.30 -1.56 2.75
CA PRO A 83 2.42 -1.65 1.59
C PRO A 83 0.94 -1.66 2.01
N PRO A 84 0.12 -0.69 1.54
CA PRO A 84 -1.28 -0.58 1.94
C PRO A 84 -2.15 -1.74 1.40
N ASP A 85 -1.68 -2.41 0.36
CA ASP A 85 -2.30 -3.54 -0.33
C ASP A 85 -1.65 -4.89 0.02
N ARG A 86 -0.95 -4.96 1.16
CA ARG A 86 -0.24 -6.18 1.57
C ARG A 86 -1.14 -7.41 1.62
N GLU A 87 -2.42 -7.26 1.95
CA GLU A 87 -3.37 -8.38 2.04
C GLU A 87 -3.63 -9.02 0.67
N GLN A 88 -3.55 -8.24 -0.40
CA GLN A 88 -3.75 -8.69 -1.78
C GLN A 88 -2.48 -9.34 -2.39
N ASP A 89 -1.34 -9.32 -1.71
CA ASP A 89 -0.12 -9.99 -2.17
C ASP A 89 -0.30 -11.52 -2.25
N ALA A 90 -0.25 -12.07 -3.47
CA ALA A 90 -0.43 -13.50 -3.74
C ALA A 90 0.87 -14.32 -3.65
N ILE A 91 2.02 -13.67 -3.50
CA ILE A 91 3.35 -14.29 -3.50
C ILE A 91 3.81 -14.55 -2.06
N ALA A 92 3.67 -13.56 -1.18
CA ALA A 92 4.09 -13.67 0.21
C ALA A 92 3.15 -14.58 1.01
N THR A 93 3.72 -15.52 1.77
CA THR A 93 2.96 -16.47 2.60
C THR A 93 3.58 -16.63 3.98
N GLY A 94 2.78 -17.12 4.94
CA GLY A 94 3.23 -17.41 6.31
C GLY A 94 3.91 -16.20 6.98
N ALA A 95 5.07 -16.45 7.60
CA ALA A 95 5.84 -15.40 8.27
C ALA A 95 6.28 -14.26 7.33
N ASN A 96 6.50 -14.55 6.04
CA ASN A 96 6.87 -13.51 5.06
C ASN A 96 5.71 -12.57 4.75
N LYS A 97 4.46 -13.05 4.81
CA LYS A 97 3.27 -12.18 4.71
C LYS A 97 3.22 -11.22 5.90
N GLY A 98 3.47 -11.73 7.12
CA GLY A 98 3.55 -10.89 8.32
C GLY A 98 4.67 -9.85 8.25
N LYS A 99 5.81 -10.20 7.64
CA LYS A 99 6.92 -9.25 7.43
C LYS A 99 6.55 -8.03 6.59
N LEU A 100 5.56 -8.12 5.70
CA LEU A 100 5.08 -6.95 4.95
C LEU A 100 4.43 -5.89 5.87
N GLY A 101 3.89 -6.32 7.02
CA GLY A 101 3.35 -5.44 8.05
C GLY A 101 4.37 -5.01 9.11
N SER A 102 5.66 -5.32 8.93
CA SER A 102 6.72 -4.96 9.87
C SER A 102 7.33 -3.59 9.56
N GLN A 103 7.60 -2.83 10.60
CA GLN A 103 8.21 -1.51 10.56
C GLN A 103 9.72 -1.64 10.82
N LEU A 104 10.13 -2.71 11.51
CA LEU A 104 11.53 -3.04 11.75
C LEU A 104 11.75 -4.56 11.75
N SER A 105 12.93 -4.97 11.29
CA SER A 105 13.45 -6.32 11.42
C SER A 105 14.88 -6.28 11.94
N ILE A 106 15.21 -7.20 12.84
CA ILE A 106 16.50 -7.28 13.53
C ILE A 106 17.08 -8.68 13.28
N THR A 107 18.34 -8.73 12.85
CA THR A 107 19.13 -9.95 12.78
C THR A 107 20.19 -9.90 13.87
N TYR A 108 20.29 -10.95 14.68
CA TYR A 108 21.23 -11.04 15.80
C TYR A 108 21.76 -12.47 15.98
N TYR A 109 22.78 -12.64 16.82
CA TYR A 109 23.32 -13.95 17.16
C TYR A 109 23.05 -14.27 18.63
N THR A 110 22.70 -15.53 18.92
CA THR A 110 22.56 -16.03 20.28
C THR A 110 23.92 -16.28 20.93
N PRO A 111 23.99 -16.49 22.26
CA PRO A 111 25.24 -16.91 22.93
C PRO A 111 25.84 -18.21 22.37
N THR A 112 25.03 -19.07 21.74
CA THR A 112 25.49 -20.29 21.06
C THR A 112 25.87 -20.05 19.59
N ALA A 113 26.13 -18.80 19.21
CA ALA A 113 26.50 -18.35 17.87
C ALA A 113 25.48 -18.70 16.76
N GLN A 114 24.20 -18.87 17.11
CA GLN A 114 23.14 -19.11 16.13
C GLN A 114 22.56 -17.78 15.66
N GLN A 115 22.49 -17.58 14.35
CA GLN A 115 21.80 -16.42 13.77
C GLN A 115 20.30 -16.56 13.98
N GLN A 116 19.66 -15.48 14.43
CA GLN A 116 18.23 -15.34 14.59
C GLN A 116 17.77 -14.08 13.87
N GLN A 117 16.53 -14.11 13.36
CA GLN A 117 15.86 -12.95 12.80
C GLN A 117 14.56 -12.73 13.55
N MET A 118 14.26 -11.47 13.80
CA MET A 118 12.99 -11.02 14.35
C MET A 118 12.43 -9.87 13.54
N ASP A 119 11.12 -9.67 13.64
CA ASP A 119 10.40 -8.51 13.13
C ASP A 119 9.27 -8.13 14.07
N ASN A 120 8.96 -6.84 14.15
CA ASN A 120 8.00 -6.37 15.14
C ASN A 120 6.56 -6.80 14.84
N TYR A 121 6.22 -7.16 13.60
CA TYR A 121 4.89 -7.68 13.29
C TYR A 121 4.68 -9.06 13.91
N ASN A 122 5.49 -10.03 13.51
CA ASN A 122 5.37 -11.41 13.92
C ASN A 122 5.71 -11.58 15.41
N ASP A 123 6.71 -10.86 15.92
CA ASP A 123 7.22 -11.08 17.29
C ASP A 123 6.59 -10.15 18.35
N SER A 124 5.74 -9.20 17.96
CA SER A 124 5.15 -8.23 18.91
C SER A 124 3.71 -7.84 18.59
N ILE A 125 3.45 -7.27 17.41
CA ILE A 125 2.12 -6.73 17.04
C ILE A 125 1.08 -7.85 16.98
N ALA A 126 1.40 -8.98 16.34
CA ALA A 126 0.52 -10.16 16.25
C ALA A 126 0.14 -10.74 17.62
N HIS A 127 0.90 -10.38 18.67
CA HIS A 127 0.69 -10.82 20.04
C HIS A 127 0.18 -9.70 20.97
N ASN A 128 -0.15 -8.52 20.44
CA ASN A 128 -0.50 -7.32 21.20
C ASN A 128 0.55 -6.94 22.27
N GLN A 129 1.83 -7.18 21.98
CA GLN A 129 2.95 -6.93 22.90
C GLN A 129 3.63 -5.60 22.63
N PHE A 130 2.86 -4.52 22.45
CA PHE A 130 3.41 -3.17 22.26
C PHE A 130 2.67 -2.14 23.10
N LYS A 131 3.31 -0.99 23.34
CA LYS A 131 2.71 0.18 23.99
C LYS A 131 2.89 1.39 23.12
N VAL A 132 1.85 2.20 23.02
CA VAL A 132 1.84 3.47 22.30
C VAL A 132 1.65 4.60 23.30
N SER A 133 2.44 5.65 23.18
CA SER A 133 2.28 6.90 23.94
C SER A 133 2.43 8.08 23.00
N LYS A 134 1.57 9.09 23.14
CA LYS A 134 1.72 10.36 22.43
C LYS A 134 2.93 11.13 22.95
N ILE A 135 3.60 11.83 22.06
CA ILE A 135 4.69 12.78 22.34
C ILE A 135 4.43 14.05 21.53
N ASP A 136 5.18 15.11 21.81
CA ASP A 136 5.11 16.33 21.01
C ASP A 136 5.40 16.01 19.54
N ASP A 137 4.50 16.46 18.66
CA ASP A 137 4.54 16.23 17.21
C ASP A 137 4.69 14.76 16.78
N GLY A 138 4.23 13.81 17.60
CA GLY A 138 4.15 12.42 17.16
C GLY A 138 3.80 11.37 18.19
N ILE A 139 4.34 10.17 17.96
CA ILE A 139 4.09 8.98 18.77
C ILE A 139 5.38 8.26 19.11
N LYS A 140 5.38 7.62 20.28
CA LYS A 140 6.40 6.67 20.70
C LYS A 140 5.77 5.29 20.79
N ILE A 141 6.43 4.31 20.17
CA ILE A 141 6.02 2.91 20.18
C ILE A 141 7.12 2.09 20.85
N VAL A 142 6.72 1.30 21.85
CA VAL A 142 7.61 0.37 22.55
C VAL A 142 7.14 -1.03 22.23
N TYR A 143 7.92 -1.75 21.42
CA TYR A 143 7.70 -3.16 21.12
C TYR A 143 8.36 -4.02 22.20
N MET A 144 7.58 -4.93 22.78
CA MET A 144 8.04 -5.87 23.78
C MET A 144 8.06 -7.27 23.15
N ARG A 145 9.06 -8.05 23.54
CA ARG A 145 9.11 -9.48 23.28
C ARG A 145 9.01 -10.17 24.63
N SER A 146 7.87 -10.78 24.92
CA SER A 146 7.74 -11.52 26.18
C SER A 146 8.63 -12.77 26.15
N SER A 147 9.54 -12.87 27.12
CA SER A 147 10.32 -14.09 27.40
C SER A 147 9.90 -14.76 28.72
N THR A 148 8.77 -14.37 29.32
CA THR A 148 8.40 -14.82 30.67
C THR A 148 6.95 -15.30 30.70
N LYS A 149 6.76 -16.62 30.83
CA LYS A 149 5.57 -17.17 31.49
C LYS A 149 5.69 -16.80 32.96
N PHE A 150 4.71 -16.07 33.49
CA PHE A 150 4.52 -15.96 34.94
C PHE A 150 3.99 -17.29 35.48
#